data_AF-A0A6L9IWF0-F1
#
_entry.id   AF-A0A6L9IWF0-F1
#
_cell.length_a   1.000
_cell.length_b   1.000
_cell.length_c   1.000
_cell.angle_alpha   90.00
_cell.angle_beta   90.00
_cell.angle_gamma   90.00
#
_symmetry.space_group_name_H-M   'P 1'
#
loop_
_entity.id
_entity.type
_entity.pdbx_description
1 polymer ?
#
loop_
_entity_poly.entity_id
_entity_poly.type
_entity_poly.pdbx_seq_one_letter_code
_entity_poly.pdbx_strand_id
1 'polypeptide(L)'
;MGIRRFLTPNDQQAAAPRRRWRIILAMIGLTGLVSLAWIGGPLAAQSEPVAMVSAEVCAPLLEQLWTVATEVCINRPEGFFCNGGGVPLAEPSGPVSNALAATGALVEIQAIDAVRTPPITAEIGSAGIAWLRRSDPTPLTALLVGDVGMRDITGPGQAAWQSVVFETSPAPPTCAAAPYNGLILQSPLGQPTRIMLNGVVLTLDDTVLVRTDGAQITFIALAGNATVLALGLDEAIYPGQQVQVPYDPANLGAPTGVPSVPAPLNARYVAHLPVPLFDRPLLLPQPGFISTQGAINLRTEPSTQALIVTQVPGGEVLTLLGRNEAGTWYHVRRSNGQTGWMFAELLARNVGEIRAVYASTPLPPQRLGEMGTHARVIAPAGANLRQGPDLVFPAISALDSGTLVELQARSPYSPWVRVNVNGAVGWLALITLETQAYIDALPVDWLAPQPPATPTPTRPPGSFGNAFPEPGSEER
;
A
#
# COMPACT_ATOMS: atom_id res chain seq x y z
N MET A 1 -2.22 11.99 83.18
CA MET A 1 -3.45 12.25 82.41
C MET A 1 -3.27 11.66 81.01
N GLY A 2 -4.34 11.18 80.35
CA GLY A 2 -4.28 10.58 79.00
C GLY A 2 -4.90 9.18 78.93
N ILE A 3 -5.77 8.92 77.93
CA ILE A 3 -6.70 7.77 77.90
C ILE A 3 -6.32 6.71 76.83
N ARG A 4 -6.29 5.44 77.26
CA ARG A 4 -6.52 4.14 76.59
C ARG A 4 -6.61 3.98 75.04
N ARG A 5 -5.85 2.97 74.54
CA ARG A 5 -6.24 1.83 73.62
C ARG A 5 -6.45 2.11 72.10
N PHE A 6 -6.32 1.16 71.13
CA PHE A 6 -6.04 -0.31 71.15
C PHE A 6 -5.50 -0.88 69.78
N LEU A 7 -4.74 -2.00 69.82
CA LEU A 7 -4.62 -3.16 68.87
C LEU A 7 -4.27 -3.02 67.33
N THR A 8 -3.00 -3.31 66.99
CA THR A 8 -2.43 -4.49 66.21
C THR A 8 -3.19 -5.23 65.08
N PRO A 9 -2.54 -5.99 64.15
CA PRO A 9 -1.09 -6.27 63.92
C PRO A 9 -0.67 -6.05 62.40
N ASN A 10 0.20 -6.75 61.61
CA ASN A 10 1.09 -7.94 61.72
C ASN A 10 2.21 -7.98 60.61
N ASP A 11 2.85 -9.15 60.42
CA ASP A 11 3.58 -9.74 59.25
C ASP A 11 5.08 -9.45 58.95
N GLN A 12 5.86 -10.54 58.91
CA GLN A 12 7.25 -10.69 58.41
C GLN A 12 7.59 -12.20 58.19
N GLN A 13 8.49 -12.53 57.24
CA GLN A 13 9.85 -13.09 57.48
C GLN A 13 10.56 -13.58 56.18
N ALA A 14 11.84 -13.99 56.29
CA ALA A 14 12.81 -14.14 55.18
C ALA A 14 13.57 -15.50 55.16
N ALA A 15 14.59 -15.64 54.29
CA ALA A 15 15.19 -16.95 53.87
C ALA A 15 16.74 -17.07 54.05
N ALA A 16 17.27 -18.31 53.99
CA ALA A 16 18.72 -18.66 54.12
C ALA A 16 19.08 -20.06 53.48
N PRO A 17 20.36 -20.56 53.43
CA PRO A 17 20.88 -21.19 52.18
C PRO A 17 21.75 -22.50 52.23
N ARG A 18 21.98 -23.08 51.03
CA ARG A 18 23.16 -23.86 50.49
C ARG A 18 23.87 -24.99 51.30
N ARG A 19 24.01 -26.20 50.68
CA ARG A 19 25.31 -26.96 50.55
C ARG A 19 25.28 -28.13 49.52
N ARG A 20 26.45 -28.72 49.21
CA ARG A 20 26.70 -29.82 48.23
C ARG A 20 26.97 -31.17 48.93
N TRP A 21 26.68 -32.32 48.28
CA TRP A 21 27.20 -33.67 48.63
C TRP A 21 27.55 -34.54 47.40
N ARG A 22 28.05 -35.77 47.61
CA ARG A 22 28.83 -36.61 46.66
C ARG A 22 28.07 -37.83 46.09
N ILE A 23 28.62 -38.38 45.00
CA ILE A 23 28.24 -39.65 44.34
C ILE A 23 28.77 -40.87 45.12
N ILE A 24 28.04 -41.99 45.11
CA ILE A 24 28.49 -43.34 45.50
C ILE A 24 28.00 -44.35 44.42
N LEU A 25 28.84 -45.33 44.06
CA LEU A 25 28.46 -46.48 43.23
C LEU A 25 28.02 -47.67 44.10
N ALA A 26 27.11 -48.49 43.59
CA ALA A 26 26.86 -49.85 44.06
C ALA A 26 26.53 -50.77 42.87
N MET A 27 27.15 -51.94 42.79
CA MET A 27 26.79 -53.01 41.84
C MET A 27 26.19 -54.18 42.61
N ILE A 28 24.99 -54.60 42.22
CA ILE A 28 24.39 -55.92 42.45
C ILE A 28 23.67 -56.28 41.15
N GLY A 29 23.60 -57.56 40.76
CA GLY A 29 23.01 -57.96 39.49
C GLY A 29 22.37 -59.36 39.49
N LEU A 30 22.34 -59.95 38.28
CA LEU A 30 21.77 -61.23 37.86
C LEU A 30 20.27 -61.28 37.47
N THR A 31 20.08 -61.75 36.22
CA THR A 31 18.96 -62.56 35.68
C THR A 31 17.51 -62.05 35.75
N GLY A 32 17.01 -61.63 34.58
CA GLY A 32 15.58 -61.59 34.23
C GLY A 32 15.44 -61.55 32.71
N LEU A 33 15.02 -62.65 32.08
CA LEU A 33 14.97 -62.80 30.62
C LEU A 33 13.53 -62.59 30.13
N VAL A 34 13.22 -61.42 29.58
CA VAL A 34 11.88 -61.08 29.07
C VAL A 34 11.97 -60.43 27.68
N SER A 35 11.32 -61.12 26.73
CA SER A 35 10.73 -60.69 25.45
C SER A 35 11.04 -59.30 24.88
N LEU A 36 11.47 -59.26 23.61
CA LEU A 36 11.33 -58.07 22.77
C LEU A 36 9.85 -57.71 22.60
N ALA A 37 9.51 -56.45 22.84
CA ALA A 37 8.32 -55.80 22.31
C ALA A 37 8.73 -54.42 21.77
N TRP A 38 8.84 -54.30 20.45
CA TRP A 38 9.10 -53.02 19.79
C TRP A 38 7.84 -52.15 19.86
N ILE A 39 7.70 -51.37 20.94
CA ILE A 39 6.74 -50.26 20.99
C ILE A 39 7.35 -49.09 20.21
N GLY A 40 7.36 -49.23 18.89
CA GLY A 40 7.63 -48.15 17.95
C GLY A 40 6.46 -47.17 17.95
N GLY A 41 6.35 -46.37 19.02
CA GLY A 41 5.50 -45.19 19.01
C GLY A 41 5.96 -44.26 17.87
N PRO A 42 5.03 -43.60 17.15
CA PRO A 42 5.42 -42.70 16.08
C PRO A 42 6.31 -41.60 16.66
N LEU A 43 7.55 -41.52 16.18
CA LEU A 43 8.40 -40.36 16.38
C LEU A 43 7.68 -39.19 15.71
N ALA A 44 7.00 -38.37 16.52
CA ALA A 44 6.51 -37.09 16.08
C ALA A 44 7.71 -36.31 15.55
N ALA A 45 7.76 -36.10 14.23
CA ALA A 45 8.83 -35.38 13.58
C ALA A 45 8.80 -33.95 14.13
N GLN A 46 9.68 -33.67 15.07
CA GLN A 46 9.94 -32.31 15.54
C GLN A 46 10.61 -31.59 14.38
N SER A 47 9.78 -30.92 13.56
CA SER A 47 10.27 -30.02 12.53
C SER A 47 11.12 -28.96 13.23
N GLU A 48 12.44 -29.01 13.02
CA GLU A 48 13.32 -27.94 13.46
C GLU A 48 12.77 -26.61 12.90
N PRO A 49 12.68 -25.55 13.71
CA PRO A 49 12.15 -24.28 13.23
C PRO A 49 13.05 -23.78 12.11
N VAL A 50 12.49 -23.62 10.91
CA VAL A 50 13.21 -23.15 9.73
C VAL A 50 13.94 -21.86 10.09
N ALA A 51 15.26 -21.88 10.03
CA ALA A 51 16.09 -20.80 10.56
C ALA A 51 15.80 -19.50 9.81
N MET A 52 15.43 -18.45 10.55
CA MET A 52 15.13 -17.15 9.97
C MET A 52 16.41 -16.51 9.40
N VAL A 53 16.37 -16.17 8.11
CA VAL A 53 17.45 -15.50 7.39
C VAL A 53 17.44 -14.02 7.76
N SER A 54 18.61 -13.45 8.07
CA SER A 54 18.71 -12.07 8.54
C SER A 54 18.43 -11.07 7.41
N ALA A 55 17.96 -9.88 7.78
CA ALA A 55 17.54 -8.84 6.84
C ALA A 55 18.68 -8.41 5.90
N GLU A 56 19.91 -8.37 6.42
CA GLU A 56 21.13 -7.99 5.69
C GLU A 56 21.47 -8.97 4.55
N VAL A 57 21.06 -10.24 4.68
CA VAL A 57 21.30 -11.29 3.68
C VAL A 57 20.19 -11.32 2.63
N CYS A 58 18.92 -11.26 3.06
CA CYS A 58 17.78 -11.50 2.17
C CYS A 58 17.15 -10.23 1.59
N ALA A 59 17.33 -9.03 2.17
CA ALA A 59 16.76 -7.79 1.62
C ALA A 59 17.25 -7.45 0.19
N PRO A 60 18.55 -7.58 -0.16
CA PRO A 60 19.00 -7.30 -1.53
C PRO A 60 18.41 -8.30 -2.55
N LEU A 61 18.21 -9.56 -2.15
CA LEU A 61 17.58 -10.59 -2.99
C LEU A 61 16.09 -10.31 -3.20
N LEU A 62 15.39 -9.82 -2.17
CA LEU A 62 14.02 -9.31 -2.31
C LEU A 62 13.96 -8.11 -3.24
N GLU A 63 14.86 -7.12 -3.11
CA GLU A 63 14.89 -5.93 -3.96
C GLU A 63 15.12 -6.28 -5.43
N GLN A 64 15.96 -7.28 -5.72
CA GLN A 64 16.12 -7.82 -7.07
C GLN A 64 14.80 -8.44 -7.60
N LEU A 65 14.09 -9.24 -6.79
CA LEU A 65 12.81 -9.85 -7.18
C LEU A 65 11.71 -8.80 -7.39
N TRP A 66 11.62 -7.80 -6.50
CA TRP A 66 10.69 -6.68 -6.65
C TRP A 66 11.04 -5.81 -7.87
N THR A 67 12.32 -5.66 -8.22
CA THR A 67 12.76 -4.94 -9.44
C THR A 67 12.30 -5.67 -10.69
N VAL A 68 12.56 -6.97 -10.82
CA VAL A 68 12.07 -7.78 -11.95
C VAL A 68 10.54 -7.71 -12.04
N ALA A 69 9.83 -7.85 -10.93
CA ALA A 69 8.37 -7.74 -10.89
C ALA A 69 7.84 -6.36 -11.35
N THR A 70 8.56 -5.30 -10.99
CA THR A 70 8.29 -3.92 -11.45
C THR A 70 8.42 -3.86 -12.97
N GLU A 71 9.56 -4.25 -13.51
CA GLU A 71 9.88 -4.17 -14.93
C GLU A 71 8.88 -4.96 -15.80
N VAL A 72 8.44 -6.14 -15.33
CA VAL A 72 7.59 -7.04 -16.12
C VAL A 72 6.08 -6.84 -15.94
N CYS A 73 5.59 -6.38 -14.78
CA CYS A 73 4.14 -6.37 -14.48
C CYS A 73 3.50 -5.01 -14.10
N ILE A 74 4.27 -3.94 -13.87
CA ILE A 74 3.72 -2.58 -13.73
C ILE A 74 3.26 -2.04 -15.09
N ASN A 75 2.21 -1.22 -15.09
CA ASN A 75 1.60 -0.60 -16.27
C ASN A 75 1.15 -1.62 -17.36
N ARG A 76 0.90 -2.88 -17.00
CA ARG A 76 0.30 -3.89 -17.88
C ARG A 76 -1.23 -3.74 -17.94
N PRO A 77 -1.88 -4.10 -19.06
CA PRO A 77 -3.30 -3.81 -19.30
C PRO A 77 -4.25 -4.43 -18.29
N GLU A 78 -5.41 -3.79 -18.13
CA GLU A 78 -6.58 -4.35 -17.45
C GLU A 78 -7.17 -5.53 -18.23
N GLY A 79 -7.90 -6.40 -17.54
CA GLY A 79 -8.41 -7.67 -18.08
C GLY A 79 -7.41 -8.82 -17.98
N PHE A 80 -6.18 -8.58 -17.49
CA PHE A 80 -5.11 -9.59 -17.41
C PHE A 80 -4.64 -9.86 -15.97
N PHE A 81 -4.26 -11.11 -15.75
CA PHE A 81 -3.37 -11.54 -14.69
C PHE A 81 -1.92 -11.46 -15.20
N CYS A 82 -1.00 -10.97 -14.37
CA CYS A 82 0.43 -10.88 -14.67
C CYS A 82 1.24 -11.60 -13.58
N ASN A 83 2.00 -12.64 -13.96
CA ASN A 83 2.96 -13.28 -13.05
C ASN A 83 4.23 -12.40 -12.95
N GLY A 84 4.50 -11.85 -11.78
CA GLY A 84 5.68 -11.01 -11.52
C GLY A 84 6.85 -11.72 -10.85
N GLY A 85 6.76 -13.01 -10.56
CA GLY A 85 7.77 -13.73 -9.79
C GLY A 85 7.80 -15.23 -10.08
N GLY A 86 7.78 -16.03 -9.03
CA GLY A 86 7.81 -17.49 -9.09
C GLY A 86 6.50 -18.07 -9.62
N VAL A 87 6.60 -19.22 -10.29
CA VAL A 87 5.49 -19.91 -10.99
C VAL A 87 4.26 -20.08 -10.08
N PRO A 88 3.10 -19.47 -10.40
CA PRO A 88 1.86 -19.75 -9.72
C PRO A 88 1.27 -21.09 -10.19
N LEU A 89 0.64 -21.82 -9.28
CA LEU A 89 -0.28 -22.90 -9.64
C LEU A 89 -1.58 -22.25 -10.15
N ALA A 90 -2.16 -22.75 -11.25
CA ALA A 90 -3.42 -22.22 -11.77
C ALA A 90 -4.37 -23.30 -12.29
N GLU A 91 -5.66 -23.01 -12.20
CA GLU A 91 -6.75 -23.80 -12.78
C GLU A 91 -7.45 -22.98 -13.89
N PRO A 92 -7.85 -23.60 -15.01
CA PRO A 92 -7.65 -25.00 -15.38
C PRO A 92 -6.18 -25.39 -15.56
N SER A 93 -5.81 -26.58 -15.07
CA SER A 93 -4.43 -27.06 -15.16
C SER A 93 -4.03 -27.43 -16.60
N GLY A 94 -2.72 -27.42 -16.88
CA GLY A 94 -2.21 -27.54 -18.24
C GLY A 94 -2.09 -26.15 -18.91
N PRO A 95 -2.86 -25.80 -19.96
CA PRO A 95 -2.61 -24.62 -20.78
C PRO A 95 -2.45 -23.30 -20.01
N VAL A 96 -3.32 -23.02 -19.04
CA VAL A 96 -3.33 -21.75 -18.29
C VAL A 96 -2.15 -21.69 -17.31
N SER A 97 -1.93 -22.74 -16.53
CA SER A 97 -0.77 -22.84 -15.63
C SER A 97 0.56 -22.84 -16.39
N ASN A 98 0.62 -23.41 -17.60
CA ASN A 98 1.81 -23.35 -18.46
C ASN A 98 2.04 -21.94 -19.02
N ALA A 99 0.98 -21.24 -19.43
CA ALA A 99 1.07 -19.86 -19.93
C ALA A 99 1.55 -18.90 -18.84
N LEU A 100 1.08 -19.06 -17.59
CA LEU A 100 1.50 -18.28 -16.43
C LEU A 100 2.90 -18.61 -15.90
N ALA A 101 3.55 -19.67 -16.39
CA ALA A 101 4.82 -20.14 -15.83
C ALA A 101 6.01 -19.19 -16.08
N ALA A 102 5.93 -18.29 -17.07
CA ALA A 102 6.97 -17.30 -17.31
C ALA A 102 6.74 -16.04 -16.45
N THR A 103 7.79 -15.53 -15.82
CA THR A 103 7.80 -14.20 -15.21
C THR A 103 7.58 -13.15 -16.32
N GLY A 104 6.59 -12.27 -16.13
CA GLY A 104 6.08 -11.34 -17.14
C GLY A 104 4.96 -11.88 -18.04
N ALA A 105 4.51 -13.13 -17.85
CA ALA A 105 3.39 -13.67 -18.61
C ALA A 105 2.08 -12.93 -18.31
N LEU A 106 1.31 -12.66 -19.36
CA LEU A 106 -0.05 -12.12 -19.30
C LEU A 106 -1.05 -13.18 -19.76
N VAL A 107 -2.08 -13.42 -18.94
CA VAL A 107 -3.22 -14.29 -19.29
C VAL A 107 -4.51 -13.57 -18.90
N GLU A 108 -5.54 -13.65 -19.73
CA GLU A 108 -6.83 -12.99 -19.47
C GLU A 108 -7.49 -13.54 -18.19
N ILE A 109 -7.99 -12.68 -17.32
CA ILE A 109 -8.53 -13.09 -16.00
C ILE A 109 -9.75 -14.02 -16.13
N GLN A 110 -10.46 -13.97 -17.25
CA GLN A 110 -11.61 -14.83 -17.58
C GLN A 110 -11.23 -16.27 -17.94
N ALA A 111 -9.94 -16.57 -18.11
CA ALA A 111 -9.43 -17.90 -18.40
C ALA A 111 -8.85 -18.61 -17.16
N ILE A 112 -8.97 -18.00 -15.98
CA ILE A 112 -8.37 -18.49 -14.72
C ILE A 112 -9.51 -18.70 -13.71
N ASP A 113 -9.76 -19.95 -13.33
CA ASP A 113 -10.75 -20.32 -12.31
C ASP A 113 -10.16 -20.17 -10.89
N ALA A 114 -8.87 -20.49 -10.74
CA ALA A 114 -8.14 -20.37 -9.49
C ALA A 114 -6.65 -20.16 -9.73
N VAL A 115 -5.97 -19.54 -8.76
CA VAL A 115 -4.54 -19.29 -8.78
C VAL A 115 -3.96 -19.35 -7.37
N ARG A 116 -2.75 -19.89 -7.21
CA ARG A 116 -1.99 -19.81 -5.96
C ARG A 116 -0.53 -19.47 -6.23
N THR A 117 -0.08 -18.33 -5.71
CA THR A 117 1.31 -17.88 -5.81
C THR A 117 2.21 -18.62 -4.80
N PRO A 118 3.50 -18.85 -5.11
CA PRO A 118 4.43 -19.52 -4.19
C PRO A 118 4.81 -18.65 -2.98
N PRO A 119 5.36 -19.26 -1.90
CA PRO A 119 5.91 -18.49 -0.76
C PRO A 119 7.08 -17.59 -1.16
N ILE A 120 7.41 -16.63 -0.30
CA ILE A 120 8.61 -15.79 -0.44
C ILE A 120 9.84 -16.59 0.02
N THR A 121 10.72 -16.91 -0.92
CA THR A 121 11.96 -17.68 -0.74
C THR A 121 13.09 -17.01 -1.50
N ALA A 122 13.48 -15.82 -1.02
CA ALA A 122 14.42 -14.93 -1.70
C ALA A 122 15.79 -15.59 -1.96
N GLU A 123 16.18 -16.51 -1.08
CA GLU A 123 17.43 -17.27 -1.08
C GLU A 123 17.60 -18.18 -2.31
N ILE A 124 16.50 -18.53 -2.99
CA ILE A 124 16.48 -19.30 -4.23
C ILE A 124 15.92 -18.49 -5.43
N GLY A 125 15.79 -17.18 -5.28
CA GLY A 125 15.29 -16.30 -6.35
C GLY A 125 13.82 -16.54 -6.72
N SER A 126 12.98 -16.95 -5.76
CA SER A 126 11.55 -17.18 -5.98
C SER A 126 10.71 -16.48 -4.91
N ALA A 127 9.66 -15.78 -5.33
CA ALA A 127 8.63 -15.22 -4.46
C ALA A 127 7.29 -15.20 -5.18
N GLY A 128 6.20 -15.33 -4.43
CA GLY A 128 4.85 -15.06 -4.92
C GLY A 128 4.65 -13.57 -5.15
N ILE A 129 4.54 -13.18 -6.41
CA ILE A 129 4.32 -11.78 -6.83
C ILE A 129 3.43 -11.84 -8.07
N ALA A 130 2.21 -11.31 -8.00
CA ALA A 130 1.33 -11.27 -9.16
C ALA A 130 0.29 -10.16 -9.08
N TRP A 131 -0.16 -9.67 -10.23
CA TRP A 131 -1.23 -8.69 -10.35
C TRP A 131 -2.41 -9.34 -11.06
N LEU A 132 -3.62 -9.14 -10.55
CA LEU A 132 -4.87 -9.38 -11.25
C LEU A 132 -5.54 -8.01 -11.44
N ARG A 133 -5.77 -7.60 -12.70
CA ARG A 133 -6.42 -6.32 -13.02
C ARG A 133 -7.79 -6.57 -13.66
N ARG A 134 -8.86 -6.29 -12.91
CA ARG A 134 -10.22 -6.17 -13.45
C ARG A 134 -10.37 -4.85 -14.19
N SER A 135 -11.09 -4.88 -15.31
CA SER A 135 -11.48 -3.71 -16.10
C SER A 135 -12.84 -3.15 -15.68
N ASP A 136 -13.31 -2.15 -16.42
CA ASP A 136 -14.73 -1.77 -16.48
C ASP A 136 -15.67 -2.99 -16.62
N PRO A 137 -16.88 -2.96 -16.03
CA PRO A 137 -17.48 -1.82 -15.32
C PRO A 137 -17.12 -1.75 -13.82
N THR A 138 -16.16 -2.55 -13.35
CA THR A 138 -15.77 -2.60 -11.93
C THR A 138 -14.25 -2.73 -11.76
N PRO A 139 -13.49 -1.71 -12.19
CA PRO A 139 -12.03 -1.74 -12.24
C PRO A 139 -11.41 -1.95 -10.86
N LEU A 140 -10.49 -2.90 -10.76
CA LEU A 140 -9.84 -3.25 -9.50
C LEU A 140 -8.47 -3.90 -9.77
N THR A 141 -7.42 -3.37 -9.17
CA THR A 141 -6.13 -4.08 -9.12
C THR A 141 -6.04 -4.86 -7.81
N ALA A 142 -5.63 -6.13 -7.92
CA ALA A 142 -5.33 -7.00 -6.80
C ALA A 142 -3.88 -7.51 -6.93
N LEU A 143 -2.99 -7.08 -6.04
CA LEU A 143 -1.59 -7.49 -5.96
C LEU A 143 -1.45 -8.58 -4.90
N LEU A 144 -1.05 -9.77 -5.33
CA LEU A 144 -0.75 -10.94 -4.49
C LEU A 144 0.73 -10.88 -4.08
N VAL A 145 0.99 -10.99 -2.77
CA VAL A 145 2.35 -11.00 -2.21
C VAL A 145 2.52 -12.22 -1.29
N GLY A 146 3.47 -13.09 -1.63
CA GLY A 146 3.76 -14.34 -0.94
C GLY A 146 2.82 -15.49 -1.29
N ASP A 147 2.67 -16.45 -0.37
CA ASP A 147 1.81 -17.63 -0.56
C ASP A 147 0.34 -17.24 -0.37
N VAL A 148 -0.32 -16.98 -1.49
CA VAL A 148 -1.68 -16.46 -1.61
C VAL A 148 -2.48 -17.33 -2.57
N GLY A 149 -3.53 -17.97 -2.07
CA GLY A 149 -4.51 -18.70 -2.89
C GLY A 149 -5.75 -17.83 -3.15
N MET A 150 -6.22 -17.83 -4.38
CA MET A 150 -7.50 -17.24 -4.78
C MET A 150 -8.26 -18.15 -5.74
N ARG A 151 -9.58 -18.24 -5.62
CA ARG A 151 -10.49 -18.90 -6.57
C ARG A 151 -11.65 -17.98 -6.90
N ASP A 152 -11.95 -17.82 -8.18
CA ASP A 152 -13.17 -17.13 -8.61
C ASP A 152 -14.39 -18.02 -8.30
N ILE A 153 -15.38 -17.44 -7.64
CA ILE A 153 -16.69 -18.04 -7.37
C ILE A 153 -17.83 -17.12 -7.83
N THR A 154 -17.52 -16.23 -8.77
CA THR A 154 -18.47 -15.30 -9.40
C THR A 154 -19.57 -16.05 -10.15
N GLY A 155 -20.81 -15.55 -10.04
CA GLY A 155 -21.97 -16.18 -10.68
C GLY A 155 -21.99 -15.99 -12.21
N PRO A 156 -22.62 -16.91 -12.97
CA PRO A 156 -22.70 -16.79 -14.42
C PRO A 156 -23.40 -15.48 -14.84
N GLY A 157 -22.83 -14.79 -15.82
CA GLY A 157 -23.32 -13.49 -16.31
C GLY A 157 -22.85 -12.26 -15.52
N GLN A 158 -21.99 -12.44 -14.51
CA GLN A 158 -21.25 -11.35 -13.84
C GLN A 158 -19.82 -11.26 -14.41
N ALA A 159 -19.12 -10.15 -14.18
CA ALA A 159 -17.72 -10.01 -14.61
C ALA A 159 -16.79 -10.76 -13.64
N ALA A 160 -15.82 -11.50 -14.18
CA ALA A 160 -14.94 -12.39 -13.41
C ALA A 160 -14.24 -11.70 -12.23
N TRP A 161 -13.94 -12.47 -11.19
CA TRP A 161 -13.29 -12.05 -9.95
C TRP A 161 -14.06 -10.97 -9.16
N GLN A 162 -15.39 -10.93 -9.27
CA GLN A 162 -16.28 -10.13 -8.41
C GLN A 162 -16.59 -10.78 -7.07
N SER A 163 -16.61 -12.11 -7.02
CA SER A 163 -16.74 -12.91 -5.79
C SER A 163 -15.63 -13.96 -5.74
N VAL A 164 -14.81 -13.94 -4.68
CA VAL A 164 -13.55 -14.67 -4.61
C VAL A 164 -13.42 -15.37 -3.27
N VAL A 165 -12.98 -16.63 -3.30
CA VAL A 165 -12.46 -17.36 -2.14
C VAL A 165 -10.96 -17.12 -2.07
N PHE A 166 -10.47 -16.75 -0.89
CA PHE A 166 -9.13 -16.21 -0.64
C PHE A 166 -8.52 -16.82 0.61
N GLU A 167 -7.25 -17.23 0.51
CA GLU A 167 -6.42 -17.67 1.63
C GLU A 167 -4.99 -17.12 1.53
N THR A 168 -4.39 -16.82 2.68
CA THR A 168 -2.95 -16.58 2.79
C THR A 168 -2.34 -17.64 3.70
N SER A 169 -1.14 -18.12 3.38
CA SER A 169 -0.45 -19.07 4.25
C SER A 169 -0.16 -18.46 5.63
N PRO A 170 -0.47 -19.16 6.74
CA PRO A 170 -0.16 -18.69 8.10
C PRO A 170 1.32 -18.85 8.45
N ALA A 171 2.13 -19.46 7.58
CA ALA A 171 3.57 -19.57 7.78
C ALA A 171 4.21 -18.16 7.83
N PRO A 172 5.04 -17.85 8.85
CA PRO A 172 5.80 -16.60 8.87
C PRO A 172 6.85 -16.62 7.75
N PRO A 173 7.25 -15.45 7.22
CA PRO A 173 8.34 -15.37 6.25
C PRO A 173 9.65 -15.92 6.84
N THR A 174 10.42 -16.64 6.02
CA THR A 174 11.77 -17.13 6.38
C THR A 174 12.80 -16.01 6.38
N CYS A 175 12.63 -15.00 5.52
CA CYS A 175 13.45 -13.80 5.45
C CYS A 175 12.92 -12.71 6.41
N ALA A 176 13.77 -12.22 7.30
CA ALA A 176 13.41 -11.17 8.28
C ALA A 176 13.06 -9.80 7.66
N ALA A 177 13.39 -9.58 6.38
CA ALA A 177 13.05 -8.37 5.62
C ALA A 177 11.84 -8.54 4.69
N ALA A 178 11.18 -9.71 4.67
CA ALA A 178 10.01 -9.96 3.84
C ALA A 178 8.70 -9.52 4.52
N PRO A 179 7.69 -9.09 3.74
CA PRO A 179 6.34 -8.87 4.24
C PRO A 179 5.68 -10.19 4.68
N TYR A 180 4.59 -10.07 5.44
CA TYR A 180 3.63 -11.18 5.58
C TYR A 180 2.87 -11.43 4.27
N ASN A 181 2.44 -12.67 4.06
CA ASN A 181 1.55 -13.03 2.96
C ASN A 181 0.26 -12.18 3.00
N GLY A 182 -0.17 -11.66 1.84
CA GLY A 182 -1.28 -10.70 1.77
C GLY A 182 -1.73 -10.34 0.35
N LEU A 183 -2.94 -9.79 0.27
CA LEU A 183 -3.58 -9.28 -0.95
C LEU A 183 -3.80 -7.78 -0.83
N ILE A 184 -3.17 -6.99 -1.69
CA ILE A 184 -3.35 -5.53 -1.72
C ILE A 184 -4.34 -5.19 -2.83
N LEU A 185 -5.49 -4.63 -2.44
CA LEU A 185 -6.54 -4.20 -3.35
C LEU A 185 -6.50 -2.69 -3.56
N GLN A 186 -6.57 -2.24 -4.81
CA GLN A 186 -6.68 -0.83 -5.20
C GLN A 186 -7.81 -0.62 -6.22
N SER A 187 -8.86 0.13 -5.83
CA SER A 187 -9.81 0.72 -6.79
C SER A 187 -9.15 1.90 -7.51
N PRO A 188 -9.71 2.47 -8.60
CA PRO A 188 -9.34 3.82 -9.02
C PRO A 188 -9.74 4.86 -7.96
N LEU A 189 -9.03 5.99 -7.93
CA LEU A 189 -9.28 7.06 -6.95
C LEU A 189 -10.63 7.75 -7.23
N GLY A 190 -11.50 7.84 -6.22
CA GLY A 190 -12.83 8.43 -6.37
C GLY A 190 -13.81 7.54 -7.13
N GLN A 191 -13.49 6.25 -7.29
CA GLN A 191 -14.38 5.23 -7.87
C GLN A 191 -14.57 4.08 -6.87
N PRO A 192 -15.49 4.23 -5.90
CA PRO A 192 -15.78 3.19 -4.92
C PRO A 192 -16.16 1.88 -5.61
N THR A 193 -15.33 0.86 -5.42
CA THR A 193 -15.45 -0.45 -6.07
C THR A 193 -15.89 -1.49 -5.06
N ARG A 194 -16.53 -2.57 -5.53
CA ARG A 194 -16.98 -3.69 -4.70
C ARG A 194 -16.32 -5.01 -5.11
N ILE A 195 -16.01 -5.82 -4.11
CA ILE A 195 -15.61 -7.23 -4.24
C ILE A 195 -16.19 -8.02 -3.05
N MET A 196 -16.48 -9.30 -3.26
CA MET A 196 -16.86 -10.23 -2.21
C MET A 196 -15.68 -11.17 -1.95
N LEU A 197 -15.15 -11.19 -0.72
CA LEU A 197 -14.04 -12.04 -0.29
C LEU A 197 -14.50 -12.93 0.86
N ASN A 198 -14.38 -14.25 0.73
CA ASN A 198 -14.74 -15.22 1.79
C ASN A 198 -16.18 -15.02 2.32
N GLY A 199 -17.10 -14.68 1.43
CA GLY A 199 -18.50 -14.36 1.76
C GLY A 199 -18.72 -12.98 2.40
N VAL A 200 -17.66 -12.24 2.73
CA VAL A 200 -17.69 -10.86 3.22
C VAL A 200 -17.74 -9.90 2.04
N VAL A 201 -18.59 -8.88 2.11
CA VAL A 201 -18.64 -7.80 1.13
C VAL A 201 -17.67 -6.70 1.54
N LEU A 202 -16.69 -6.40 0.69
CA LEU A 202 -15.82 -5.23 0.80
C LEU A 202 -16.22 -4.20 -0.27
N THR A 203 -16.56 -2.99 0.19
CA THR A 203 -16.56 -1.79 -0.65
C THR A 203 -15.32 -0.98 -0.31
N LEU A 204 -14.53 -0.56 -1.29
CA LEU A 204 -13.34 0.27 -1.09
C LEU A 204 -13.22 1.41 -2.11
N ASP A 205 -12.76 2.56 -1.63
CA ASP A 205 -12.28 3.71 -2.40
C ASP A 205 -10.82 3.96 -1.98
N ASP A 206 -9.89 3.92 -2.93
CA ASP A 206 -8.44 3.76 -2.77
C ASP A 206 -7.96 2.34 -2.37
N THR A 207 -7.34 2.14 -1.18
CA THR A 207 -6.44 0.97 -0.95
C THR A 207 -6.70 0.21 0.35
N VAL A 208 -6.87 -1.12 0.26
CA VAL A 208 -7.05 -2.04 1.40
C VAL A 208 -6.10 -3.23 1.28
N LEU A 209 -5.40 -3.58 2.36
CA LEU A 209 -4.70 -4.85 2.52
C LEU A 209 -5.63 -5.88 3.17
N VAL A 210 -5.70 -7.08 2.61
CA VAL A 210 -6.47 -8.21 3.13
C VAL A 210 -5.54 -9.39 3.37
N ARG A 211 -5.72 -10.11 4.49
CA ARG A 211 -5.00 -11.37 4.79
C ARG A 211 -5.83 -12.29 5.66
N THR A 212 -5.55 -13.59 5.65
CA THR A 212 -6.13 -14.54 6.59
C THR A 212 -5.15 -14.93 7.70
N ASP A 213 -5.68 -15.32 8.85
CA ASP A 213 -4.91 -15.80 10.01
C ASP A 213 -5.74 -16.83 10.77
N GLY A 214 -5.44 -18.13 10.58
CA GLY A 214 -6.23 -19.24 11.12
C GLY A 214 -7.67 -19.26 10.57
N ALA A 215 -8.61 -18.78 11.38
CA ALA A 215 -10.05 -18.72 11.08
C ALA A 215 -10.59 -17.28 11.01
N GLN A 216 -9.72 -16.30 10.73
CA GLN A 216 -10.04 -14.87 10.67
C GLN A 216 -9.57 -14.29 9.33
N ILE A 217 -10.43 -13.55 8.63
CA ILE A 217 -10.02 -12.67 7.53
C ILE A 217 -9.90 -11.24 8.09
N THR A 218 -8.73 -10.62 7.92
CA THR A 218 -8.43 -9.27 8.40
C THR A 218 -8.38 -8.30 7.22
N PHE A 219 -9.20 -7.26 7.26
CA PHE A 219 -9.20 -6.13 6.34
C PHE A 219 -8.48 -4.96 7.01
N ILE A 220 -7.56 -4.31 6.30
CA ILE A 220 -6.70 -3.23 6.82
C ILE A 220 -6.76 -2.07 5.84
N ALA A 221 -7.37 -0.96 6.24
CA ALA A 221 -7.47 0.23 5.39
C ALA A 221 -6.11 0.93 5.32
N LEU A 222 -5.45 0.88 4.15
CA LEU A 222 -4.18 1.56 3.93
C LEU A 222 -4.40 3.03 3.51
N ALA A 223 -5.45 3.30 2.74
CA ALA A 223 -5.82 4.65 2.33
C ALA A 223 -7.28 4.74 1.84
N GLY A 224 -7.80 5.97 1.78
CA GLY A 224 -9.17 6.27 1.32
C GLY A 224 -10.22 5.84 2.34
N ASN A 225 -11.28 5.16 1.92
CA ASN A 225 -12.34 4.67 2.81
C ASN A 225 -12.77 3.27 2.38
N ALA A 226 -13.14 2.41 3.35
CA ALA A 226 -13.76 1.14 3.02
C ALA A 226 -14.85 0.75 4.04
N THR A 227 -15.71 -0.18 3.62
CA THR A 227 -16.81 -0.74 4.41
C THR A 227 -16.78 -2.26 4.30
N VAL A 228 -16.82 -2.93 5.45
CA VAL A 228 -16.79 -4.39 5.58
C VAL A 228 -18.17 -4.85 6.05
N LEU A 229 -18.89 -5.60 5.21
CA LEU A 229 -20.24 -6.09 5.48
C LEU A 229 -20.25 -7.63 5.56
N ALA A 230 -20.60 -8.18 6.72
CA ALA A 230 -20.81 -9.62 6.92
C ALA A 230 -22.03 -9.87 7.82
N LEU A 231 -22.80 -10.91 7.48
CA LEU A 231 -24.01 -11.35 8.20
C LEU A 231 -25.03 -10.23 8.52
N GLY A 232 -25.06 -9.17 7.71
CA GLY A 232 -25.99 -8.04 7.85
C GLY A 232 -25.51 -6.89 8.75
N LEU A 233 -24.30 -6.94 9.29
CA LEU A 233 -23.64 -5.79 9.93
C LEU A 233 -22.57 -5.20 9.00
N ASP A 234 -22.65 -3.90 8.76
CA ASP A 234 -21.65 -3.08 8.08
C ASP A 234 -20.78 -2.30 9.07
N GLU A 235 -19.46 -2.46 8.97
CA GLU A 235 -18.47 -1.70 9.73
C GLU A 235 -17.63 -0.83 8.79
N ALA A 236 -17.54 0.46 9.09
CA ALA A 236 -16.72 1.42 8.33
C ALA A 236 -15.28 1.44 8.85
N ILE A 237 -14.31 1.33 7.95
CA ILE A 237 -12.88 1.36 8.27
C ILE A 237 -12.19 2.56 7.64
N TYR A 238 -11.58 3.39 8.49
CA TYR A 238 -10.78 4.54 8.08
C TYR A 238 -9.29 4.16 7.97
N PRO A 239 -8.47 4.92 7.22
CA PRO A 239 -7.06 4.61 7.04
C PRO A 239 -6.31 4.49 8.36
N GLY A 240 -5.44 3.49 8.46
CA GLY A 240 -4.77 3.16 9.72
C GLY A 240 -5.60 2.25 10.64
N GLN A 241 -6.82 1.83 10.28
CA GLN A 241 -7.60 0.85 11.03
C GLN A 241 -7.62 -0.54 10.39
N GLN A 242 -8.04 -1.53 11.17
CA GLN A 242 -8.32 -2.89 10.74
C GLN A 242 -9.64 -3.42 11.34
N VAL A 243 -10.27 -4.35 10.63
CA VAL A 243 -11.44 -5.13 11.06
C VAL A 243 -11.21 -6.60 10.75
N GLN A 244 -11.72 -7.48 11.60
CA GLN A 244 -11.64 -8.94 11.46
C GLN A 244 -13.04 -9.52 11.29
N VAL A 245 -13.17 -10.53 10.44
CA VAL A 245 -14.39 -11.35 10.31
C VAL A 245 -13.99 -12.82 10.47
N PRO A 246 -14.64 -13.59 11.35
CA PRO A 246 -14.39 -15.02 11.46
C PRO A 246 -15.02 -15.77 10.28
N TYR A 247 -14.35 -16.82 9.80
CA TYR A 247 -14.85 -17.73 8.75
C TYR A 247 -14.53 -19.18 9.13
N ASP A 248 -15.10 -20.15 8.42
CA ASP A 248 -14.77 -21.58 8.59
C ASP A 248 -13.61 -21.98 7.64
N PRO A 249 -12.44 -22.42 8.14
CA PRO A 249 -11.36 -22.93 7.29
C PRO A 249 -11.75 -24.12 6.40
N ALA A 250 -12.79 -24.88 6.74
CA ALA A 250 -13.34 -25.94 5.88
C ALA A 250 -14.33 -25.42 4.82
N ASN A 251 -14.81 -24.18 4.95
CA ASN A 251 -15.72 -23.53 4.02
C ASN A 251 -15.41 -22.02 3.92
N LEU A 252 -14.32 -21.71 3.21
CA LEU A 252 -13.80 -20.35 3.04
C LEU A 252 -14.83 -19.34 2.50
N GLY A 253 -15.90 -19.79 1.83
CA GLY A 253 -16.94 -18.91 1.29
C GLY A 253 -17.98 -18.42 2.30
N ALA A 254 -17.91 -18.82 3.57
CA ALA A 254 -18.92 -18.51 4.59
C ALA A 254 -18.33 -17.85 5.85
N PRO A 255 -18.66 -16.58 6.15
CA PRO A 255 -18.33 -15.97 7.43
C PRO A 255 -19.17 -16.59 8.54
N THR A 256 -18.54 -16.89 9.68
CA THR A 256 -19.16 -17.53 10.86
C THR A 256 -19.59 -16.52 11.92
N GLY A 257 -19.41 -15.22 11.66
CA GLY A 257 -19.77 -14.12 12.54
C GLY A 257 -19.80 -12.77 11.81
N VAL A 258 -20.27 -11.74 12.52
CA VAL A 258 -20.24 -10.34 12.07
C VAL A 258 -18.81 -9.76 12.11
N PRO A 259 -18.55 -8.62 11.45
CA PRO A 259 -17.27 -7.94 11.58
C PRO A 259 -17.00 -7.45 13.01
N SER A 260 -15.73 -7.40 13.41
CA SER A 260 -15.30 -6.80 14.66
C SER A 260 -15.41 -5.27 14.62
N VAL A 261 -15.63 -4.62 15.77
CA VAL A 261 -15.47 -3.17 15.91
C VAL A 261 -14.08 -2.71 15.40
N PRO A 262 -13.98 -1.64 14.58
CA PRO A 262 -12.72 -1.15 14.02
C PRO A 262 -11.66 -0.79 15.07
N ALA A 263 -10.48 -1.41 14.95
CA ALA A 263 -9.32 -1.17 15.81
C ALA A 263 -8.18 -0.48 15.03
N PRO A 264 -7.23 0.22 15.69
CA PRO A 264 -5.99 0.65 15.04
C PRO A 264 -5.24 -0.54 14.43
N LEU A 265 -4.63 -0.36 13.26
CA LEU A 265 -3.94 -1.45 12.57
C LEU A 265 -2.75 -1.99 13.37
N ASN A 266 -2.49 -3.29 13.22
CA ASN A 266 -1.30 -3.90 13.75
C ASN A 266 -0.13 -3.60 12.82
N ALA A 267 0.82 -2.78 13.28
CA ALA A 267 1.99 -2.35 12.51
C ALA A 267 2.82 -3.51 11.92
N ARG A 268 2.75 -4.73 12.50
CA ARG A 268 3.42 -5.92 11.95
C ARG A 268 2.92 -6.30 10.56
N TYR A 269 1.65 -6.05 10.23
CA TYR A 269 1.05 -6.42 8.95
C TYR A 269 1.39 -5.45 7.81
N VAL A 270 1.83 -4.23 8.15
CA VAL A 270 2.28 -3.23 7.16
C VAL A 270 3.80 -3.08 7.11
N ALA A 271 4.53 -3.79 7.97
CA ALA A 271 5.99 -3.87 7.92
C ALA A 271 6.44 -4.56 6.63
N HIS A 272 7.49 -4.02 6.00
CA HIS A 272 8.12 -4.56 4.79
C HIS A 272 7.21 -4.76 3.57
N LEU A 273 6.01 -4.15 3.53
CA LEU A 273 5.17 -4.16 2.33
C LEU A 273 5.93 -3.56 1.12
N PRO A 274 5.91 -4.23 -0.05
CA PRO A 274 6.64 -3.78 -1.24
C PRO A 274 5.84 -2.69 -1.97
N VAL A 275 5.67 -1.54 -1.33
CA VAL A 275 4.88 -0.40 -1.82
C VAL A 275 5.23 0.07 -3.25
N PRO A 276 6.51 0.03 -3.72
CA PRO A 276 6.83 0.30 -5.13
C PRO A 276 6.05 -0.54 -6.15
N LEU A 277 5.48 -1.68 -5.75
CA LEU A 277 4.69 -2.59 -6.59
C LEU A 277 3.19 -2.27 -6.62
N PHE A 278 2.69 -1.45 -5.69
CA PHE A 278 1.28 -1.05 -5.69
C PHE A 278 1.03 -0.22 -6.95
N ASP A 279 -0.01 -0.48 -7.74
CA ASP A 279 -0.26 0.29 -8.97
C ASP A 279 -0.30 1.80 -8.73
N ARG A 280 -0.75 2.22 -7.54
CA ARG A 280 -0.40 3.52 -6.95
C ARG A 280 0.42 3.35 -5.67
N PRO A 281 1.74 3.62 -5.69
CA PRO A 281 2.56 3.74 -4.49
C PRO A 281 2.06 4.85 -3.56
N LEU A 282 2.13 4.62 -2.25
CA LEU A 282 1.59 5.51 -1.22
C LEU A 282 2.49 5.55 0.02
N LEU A 283 2.38 6.57 0.85
CA LEU A 283 2.95 6.51 2.19
C LEU A 283 2.01 5.68 3.08
N LEU A 284 2.56 4.68 3.77
CA LEU A 284 1.79 3.78 4.62
C LEU A 284 1.24 4.52 5.86
N PRO A 285 -0.01 4.22 6.27
CA PRO A 285 -0.59 4.85 7.45
C PRO A 285 0.06 4.39 8.75
N GLN A 286 0.05 5.27 9.73
CA GLN A 286 0.28 4.92 11.13
C GLN A 286 -0.97 4.24 11.72
N PRO A 287 -0.87 3.57 12.89
CA PRO A 287 -2.03 3.02 13.58
C PRO A 287 -3.07 4.10 13.92
N GLY A 288 -4.28 3.93 13.41
CA GLY A 288 -5.43 4.82 13.60
C GLY A 288 -5.42 6.09 12.73
N PHE A 289 -6.45 6.92 12.93
CA PHE A 289 -6.75 8.07 12.07
C PHE A 289 -6.83 9.38 12.85
N ILE A 290 -6.82 10.49 12.13
CA ILE A 290 -7.07 11.84 12.64
C ILE A 290 -8.27 12.46 11.92
N SER A 291 -8.88 13.47 12.53
CA SER A 291 -9.89 14.29 11.84
C SER A 291 -9.82 15.76 12.21
N THR A 292 -10.22 16.61 11.26
CA THR A 292 -10.24 18.06 11.41
C THR A 292 -11.39 18.54 12.30
N GLN A 293 -11.11 19.36 13.32
CA GLN A 293 -12.16 19.93 14.18
C GLN A 293 -12.82 21.22 13.63
N GLY A 294 -12.29 21.74 12.52
CA GLY A 294 -12.75 22.95 11.84
C GLY A 294 -12.01 23.14 10.52
N ALA A 295 -12.13 24.31 9.90
CA ALA A 295 -11.40 24.63 8.67
C ALA A 295 -9.89 24.83 8.97
N ILE A 296 -9.03 23.93 8.49
CA ILE A 296 -7.59 23.89 8.84
C ILE A 296 -6.74 23.82 7.57
N ASN A 297 -5.64 24.58 7.54
CA ASN A 297 -4.78 24.66 6.37
C ASN A 297 -3.85 23.44 6.28
N LEU A 298 -3.89 22.75 5.13
CA LEU A 298 -2.88 21.77 4.70
C LEU A 298 -1.71 22.53 4.05
N ARG A 299 -0.47 22.22 4.42
CA ARG A 299 0.73 22.94 3.97
C ARG A 299 1.80 22.05 3.33
N THR A 300 2.71 22.64 2.57
CA THR A 300 3.81 21.91 1.90
C THR A 300 4.88 21.40 2.88
N GLU A 301 5.03 22.04 4.04
CA GLU A 301 6.06 21.79 5.06
C GLU A 301 5.50 22.01 6.48
N PRO A 302 6.14 21.50 7.55
CA PRO A 302 5.69 21.64 8.93
C PRO A 302 6.00 23.05 9.52
N SER A 303 5.50 24.10 8.88
CA SER A 303 5.75 25.50 9.24
C SER A 303 4.54 26.39 8.96
N THR A 304 4.30 27.40 9.81
CA THR A 304 3.24 28.42 9.58
C THR A 304 3.55 29.37 8.43
N GLN A 305 4.80 29.39 7.95
CA GLN A 305 5.25 30.17 6.80
C GLN A 305 5.21 29.38 5.47
N ALA A 306 5.03 28.06 5.54
CA ALA A 306 4.97 27.20 4.36
C ALA A 306 3.73 27.46 3.50
N LEU A 307 3.83 27.22 2.20
CA LEU A 307 2.71 27.37 1.26
C LEU A 307 1.50 26.53 1.68
N ILE A 308 0.31 27.11 1.54
CA ILE A 308 -0.96 26.42 1.78
C ILE A 308 -1.33 25.65 0.52
N VAL A 309 -1.40 24.33 0.63
CA VAL A 309 -1.85 23.42 -0.45
C VAL A 309 -3.36 23.56 -0.64
N THR A 310 -4.10 23.59 0.47
CA THR A 310 -5.55 23.83 0.50
C THR A 310 -6.01 24.11 1.93
N GLN A 311 -7.24 24.57 2.11
CA GLN A 311 -7.92 24.54 3.40
C GLN A 311 -8.87 23.33 3.43
N VAL A 312 -8.68 22.46 4.40
CA VAL A 312 -9.48 21.25 4.62
C VAL A 312 -10.68 21.62 5.51
N PRO A 313 -11.93 21.26 5.15
CA PRO A 313 -13.12 21.56 5.94
C PRO A 313 -13.14 20.76 7.25
N GLY A 314 -13.91 21.21 8.24
CA GLY A 314 -14.13 20.46 9.48
C GLY A 314 -14.89 19.15 9.24
N GLY A 315 -14.61 18.13 10.06
CA GLY A 315 -15.20 16.79 9.95
C GLY A 315 -14.50 15.84 8.97
N GLU A 316 -13.54 16.29 8.16
CA GLU A 316 -12.81 15.39 7.25
C GLU A 316 -11.91 14.41 8.03
N VAL A 317 -12.03 13.12 7.70
CA VAL A 317 -11.15 12.06 8.19
C VAL A 317 -9.93 11.97 7.30
N LEU A 318 -8.75 11.92 7.92
CA LEU A 318 -7.46 11.96 7.24
C LEU A 318 -6.57 10.80 7.65
N THR A 319 -5.83 10.28 6.68
CA THR A 319 -4.76 9.29 6.89
C THR A 319 -3.63 9.96 7.66
N LEU A 320 -3.21 9.42 8.80
CA LEU A 320 -1.98 9.84 9.46
C LEU A 320 -0.78 9.11 8.84
N LEU A 321 0.17 9.84 8.26
CA LEU A 321 1.38 9.26 7.66
C LEU A 321 2.59 9.31 8.62
N GLY A 322 2.65 10.30 9.50
CA GLY A 322 3.72 10.45 10.49
C GLY A 322 3.76 11.85 11.09
N ARG A 323 4.88 12.21 11.71
CA ARG A 323 5.08 13.51 12.37
C ARG A 323 6.44 14.14 12.05
N ASN A 324 6.58 15.44 12.33
CA ASN A 324 7.90 16.08 12.36
C ASN A 324 8.65 15.68 13.65
N GLU A 325 9.95 15.94 13.70
CA GLU A 325 10.80 15.61 14.86
C GLU A 325 10.24 16.14 16.20
N ALA A 326 9.76 17.39 16.20
CA ALA A 326 9.15 18.03 17.37
C ALA A 326 7.75 17.49 17.75
N GLY A 327 7.11 16.67 16.90
CA GLY A 327 5.75 16.17 17.09
C GLY A 327 4.63 17.20 17.02
N THR A 328 4.94 18.45 16.63
CA THR A 328 4.02 19.59 16.53
C THR A 328 3.22 19.63 15.23
N TRP A 329 3.65 18.90 14.20
CA TRP A 329 2.96 18.78 12.93
C TRP A 329 2.82 17.31 12.54
N TYR A 330 1.67 16.96 11.94
CA TYR A 330 1.44 15.66 11.33
C TYR A 330 1.49 15.77 9.81
N HIS A 331 2.13 14.79 9.17
CA HIS A 331 2.02 14.58 7.74
C HIS A 331 0.81 13.68 7.47
N VAL A 332 -0.04 14.07 6.52
CA VAL A 332 -1.38 13.52 6.35
C VAL A 332 -1.67 13.21 4.88
N ARG A 333 -2.66 12.34 4.61
CA ARG A 333 -3.23 12.11 3.26
C ARG A 333 -4.75 12.15 3.27
N ARG A 334 -5.32 12.98 2.39
CA ARG A 334 -6.76 13.10 2.11
C ARG A 334 -7.25 11.93 1.24
N SER A 335 -8.55 11.67 1.19
CA SER A 335 -9.15 10.64 0.33
C SER A 335 -8.88 10.86 -1.16
N ASN A 336 -8.87 12.12 -1.63
CA ASN A 336 -8.50 12.50 -3.00
C ASN A 336 -6.98 12.34 -3.31
N GLY A 337 -6.21 11.74 -2.41
CA GLY A 337 -4.80 11.47 -2.57
C GLY A 337 -3.84 12.61 -2.19
N GLN A 338 -4.32 13.84 -2.00
CA GLN A 338 -3.47 14.97 -1.62
C GLN A 338 -2.78 14.75 -0.27
N THR A 339 -1.48 15.06 -0.19
CA THR A 339 -0.68 14.99 1.03
C THR A 339 -0.19 16.37 1.48
N GLY A 340 0.25 16.46 2.74
CA GLY A 340 0.88 17.65 3.28
C GLY A 340 0.89 17.66 4.81
N TRP A 341 1.22 18.81 5.38
CA TRP A 341 1.39 19.00 6.81
C TRP A 341 0.23 19.78 7.44
N MET A 342 -0.20 19.35 8.62
CA MET A 342 -1.22 20.04 9.44
C MET A 342 -0.75 20.16 10.89
N PHE A 343 -1.10 21.25 11.56
CA PHE A 343 -0.67 21.53 12.93
C PHE A 343 -1.42 20.61 13.92
N ALA A 344 -0.68 19.88 14.75
CA ALA A 344 -1.19 18.71 15.47
C ALA A 344 -2.25 19.06 16.54
N GLU A 345 -2.23 20.28 17.08
CA GLU A 345 -3.15 20.73 18.14
C GLU A 345 -4.57 21.01 17.64
N LEU A 346 -4.78 21.13 16.32
CA LEU A 346 -6.09 21.42 15.71
C LEU A 346 -6.84 20.14 15.27
N LEU A 347 -6.27 18.97 15.54
CA LEU A 347 -6.72 17.68 15.02
C LEU A 347 -7.23 16.78 16.16
N ALA A 348 -8.41 16.19 15.97
CA ALA A 348 -8.85 15.06 16.77
C ALA A 348 -7.98 13.84 16.42
N ARG A 349 -7.63 13.03 17.43
CA ARG A 349 -6.65 11.93 17.31
C ARG A 349 -7.23 10.62 17.82
N ASN A 350 -7.47 9.68 16.91
CA ASN A 350 -7.87 8.30 17.20
C ASN A 350 -6.73 7.36 16.78
N VAL A 351 -5.55 7.57 17.35
CA VAL A 351 -4.26 7.01 16.88
C VAL A 351 -3.56 6.17 17.94
N GLY A 352 -2.78 5.19 17.49
CA GLY A 352 -1.84 4.43 18.31
C GLY A 352 -0.43 5.02 18.28
N GLU A 353 0.58 4.15 18.28
CA GLU A 353 2.00 4.55 18.27
C GLU A 353 2.42 5.16 16.92
N ILE A 354 2.81 6.45 16.93
CA ILE A 354 3.34 7.15 15.75
C ILE A 354 4.84 6.90 15.65
N ARG A 355 5.24 5.97 14.77
CA ARG A 355 6.64 5.56 14.55
C ARG A 355 7.33 6.37 13.46
N ALA A 356 6.60 6.79 12.42
CA ALA A 356 7.16 7.60 11.34
C ALA A 356 7.43 9.03 11.81
N VAL A 357 8.72 9.41 11.79
CA VAL A 357 9.22 10.74 12.12
C VAL A 357 10.05 11.24 10.93
N TYR A 358 9.80 12.46 10.47
CA TYR A 358 10.42 13.02 9.28
C TYR A 358 11.10 14.37 9.56
N ALA A 359 12.32 14.54 9.05
CA ALA A 359 13.07 15.81 9.08
C ALA A 359 12.67 16.77 7.92
N SER A 360 12.12 16.22 6.84
CA SER A 360 11.62 16.94 5.66
C SER A 360 10.27 16.35 5.20
N THR A 361 9.59 16.97 4.24
CA THR A 361 8.34 16.41 3.69
C THR A 361 8.61 15.10 2.95
N PRO A 362 8.02 13.96 3.38
CA PRO A 362 8.24 12.68 2.71
C PRO A 362 7.43 12.60 1.42
N LEU A 363 8.03 11.97 0.41
CA LEU A 363 7.36 11.59 -0.83
C LEU A 363 6.97 10.10 -0.76
N PRO A 364 5.90 9.65 -1.45
CA PRO A 364 5.69 8.22 -1.69
C PRO A 364 6.91 7.61 -2.41
N PRO A 365 7.20 6.31 -2.22
CA PRO A 365 8.33 5.68 -2.89
C PRO A 365 8.09 5.64 -4.41
N GLN A 366 9.18 5.85 -5.16
CA GLN A 366 9.19 5.60 -6.60
C GLN A 366 9.20 4.10 -6.91
N ARG A 367 9.10 3.75 -8.20
CA ARG A 367 9.31 2.36 -8.66
C ARG A 367 10.78 1.96 -8.48
N LEU A 368 11.01 0.65 -8.52
CA LEU A 368 12.35 0.06 -8.59
C LEU A 368 12.84 0.01 -10.04
N GLY A 369 14.12 -0.34 -10.24
CA GLY A 369 14.77 -0.36 -11.55
C GLY A 369 15.14 1.03 -12.09
N GLU A 370 15.96 1.07 -13.14
CA GLU A 370 16.46 2.32 -13.76
C GLU A 370 15.29 3.24 -14.19
N MET A 371 14.32 2.67 -14.91
CA MET A 371 13.13 3.35 -15.41
C MET A 371 12.14 3.77 -14.31
N GLY A 372 12.42 3.44 -13.05
CA GLY A 372 11.64 3.88 -11.89
C GLY A 372 11.98 5.29 -11.40
N THR A 373 13.16 5.80 -11.76
CA THR A 373 13.60 7.20 -11.52
C THR A 373 14.02 7.91 -12.81
N HIS A 374 14.21 7.18 -13.91
CA HIS A 374 14.56 7.73 -15.22
C HIS A 374 13.42 7.65 -16.22
N ALA A 375 13.52 8.46 -17.26
CA ALA A 375 12.68 8.38 -18.45
C ALA A 375 13.52 8.30 -19.72
N ARG A 376 12.97 7.65 -20.75
CA ARG A 376 13.56 7.56 -22.09
C ARG A 376 12.79 8.48 -23.03
N VAL A 377 13.49 9.31 -23.79
CA VAL A 377 12.90 10.11 -24.88
C VAL A 377 12.45 9.15 -25.99
N ILE A 378 11.16 9.13 -26.30
CA ILE A 378 10.57 8.27 -27.36
C ILE A 378 10.06 9.04 -28.58
N ALA A 379 10.03 10.37 -28.51
CA ALA A 379 9.60 11.21 -29.62
C ALA A 379 10.50 10.98 -30.87
N PRO A 380 9.96 10.62 -32.05
CA PRO A 380 10.77 10.25 -33.22
C PRO A 380 11.69 11.35 -33.77
N ALA A 381 11.35 12.62 -33.50
CA ALA A 381 12.16 13.79 -33.87
C ALA A 381 13.00 14.34 -32.69
N GLY A 382 13.17 13.55 -31.63
CA GLY A 382 13.72 14.01 -30.35
C GLY A 382 12.74 14.87 -29.55
N ALA A 383 13.20 15.38 -28.40
CA ALA A 383 12.43 16.26 -27.53
C ALA A 383 13.24 17.50 -27.11
N ASN A 384 12.59 18.66 -27.08
CA ASN A 384 13.23 19.92 -26.68
C ASN A 384 13.21 20.08 -25.16
N LEU A 385 14.39 20.10 -24.53
CA LEU A 385 14.58 20.45 -23.12
C LEU A 385 14.38 21.96 -22.96
N ARG A 386 13.39 22.40 -22.18
CA ARG A 386 13.00 23.82 -22.07
C ARG A 386 13.34 24.47 -20.72
N GLN A 387 13.40 25.80 -20.71
CA GLN A 387 13.60 26.58 -19.48
C GLN A 387 12.40 26.56 -18.51
N GLY A 388 11.20 26.24 -19.00
CA GLY A 388 9.98 26.14 -18.19
C GLY A 388 9.00 25.10 -18.75
N PRO A 389 8.02 24.63 -17.94
CA PRO A 389 7.10 23.55 -18.31
C PRO A 389 5.93 23.97 -19.23
N ASP A 390 6.25 24.60 -20.36
CA ASP A 390 5.30 24.90 -21.43
C ASP A 390 6.01 25.12 -22.79
N LEU A 391 5.26 25.06 -23.89
CA LEU A 391 5.74 25.33 -25.25
C LEU A 391 6.14 26.80 -25.49
N VAL A 392 5.68 27.75 -24.67
CA VAL A 392 6.10 29.17 -24.76
C VAL A 392 7.54 29.41 -24.27
N PHE A 393 8.11 28.52 -23.46
CA PHE A 393 9.48 28.69 -22.94
C PHE A 393 10.52 28.27 -23.98
N PRO A 394 11.65 28.97 -24.11
CA PRO A 394 12.69 28.62 -25.06
C PRO A 394 13.31 27.26 -24.75
N ALA A 395 13.73 26.56 -25.81
CA ALA A 395 14.55 25.36 -25.70
C ALA A 395 15.99 25.73 -25.29
N ILE A 396 16.54 24.95 -24.36
CA ILE A 396 17.94 24.93 -23.94
C ILE A 396 18.74 24.07 -24.93
N SER A 397 18.18 22.90 -25.27
CA SER A 397 18.74 21.93 -26.20
C SER A 397 17.64 21.03 -26.79
N ALA A 398 17.96 20.31 -27.86
CA ALA A 398 17.21 19.12 -28.28
C ALA A 398 17.91 17.87 -27.73
N LEU A 399 17.13 16.84 -27.41
CA LEU A 399 17.58 15.52 -26.96
C LEU A 399 17.10 14.47 -27.97
N ASP A 400 18.00 13.60 -28.41
CA ASP A 400 17.70 12.56 -29.39
C ASP A 400 16.77 11.48 -28.83
N SER A 401 16.05 10.79 -29.72
CA SER A 401 15.27 9.59 -29.32
C SER A 401 16.19 8.50 -28.76
N GLY A 402 15.74 7.82 -27.73
CA GLY A 402 16.51 6.86 -26.93
C GLY A 402 17.26 7.46 -25.73
N THR A 403 17.45 8.78 -25.67
CA THR A 403 18.14 9.48 -24.56
C THR A 403 17.47 9.18 -23.21
N LEU A 404 18.26 8.78 -22.21
CA LEU A 404 17.83 8.65 -20.82
C LEU A 404 18.01 9.96 -20.06
N VAL A 405 17.04 10.29 -19.20
CA VAL A 405 17.04 11.49 -18.35
C VAL A 405 16.60 11.14 -16.92
N GLU A 406 17.21 11.75 -15.91
CA GLU A 406 16.82 11.63 -14.50
C GLU A 406 15.56 12.48 -14.25
N LEU A 407 14.51 11.91 -13.65
CA LEU A 407 13.30 12.64 -13.26
C LEU A 407 13.49 13.30 -11.88
N GLN A 408 13.36 14.62 -11.80
CA GLN A 408 13.60 15.38 -10.57
C GLN A 408 12.32 15.95 -9.93
N ALA A 409 11.38 16.45 -10.74
CA ALA A 409 10.14 17.05 -10.26
C ALA A 409 9.05 17.04 -11.34
N ARG A 410 7.81 17.34 -10.95
CA ARG A 410 6.69 17.61 -11.85
C ARG A 410 6.24 19.08 -11.79
N SER A 411 5.64 19.56 -12.88
CA SER A 411 5.10 20.92 -12.97
C SER A 411 3.85 21.08 -12.09
N PRO A 412 3.67 22.24 -11.41
CA PRO A 412 2.46 22.54 -10.65
C PRO A 412 1.23 22.83 -11.51
N TYR A 413 1.37 23.01 -12.84
CA TYR A 413 0.28 23.48 -13.70
C TYR A 413 0.13 22.76 -15.06
N SER A 414 1.01 21.81 -15.41
CA SER A 414 1.04 21.20 -16.75
C SER A 414 1.60 19.77 -16.75
N PRO A 415 1.36 18.95 -17.79
CA PRO A 415 1.90 17.58 -17.91
C PRO A 415 3.38 17.60 -18.37
N TRP A 416 4.23 18.25 -17.58
CA TRP A 416 5.67 18.37 -17.83
C TRP A 416 6.46 17.97 -16.58
N VAL A 417 7.64 17.40 -16.81
CA VAL A 417 8.58 16.97 -15.77
C VAL A 417 9.90 17.73 -15.90
N ARG A 418 10.47 18.08 -14.73
CA ARG A 418 11.79 18.67 -14.58
C ARG A 418 12.79 17.53 -14.56
N VAL A 419 13.77 17.59 -15.45
CA VAL A 419 14.74 16.50 -15.66
C VAL A 419 16.16 17.01 -15.63
N ASN A 420 17.09 16.09 -15.37
CA ASN A 420 18.53 16.30 -15.50
C ASN A 420 19.09 15.31 -16.53
N VAL A 421 19.93 15.82 -17.42
CA VAL A 421 20.63 15.04 -18.44
C VAL A 421 22.06 15.55 -18.58
N ASN A 422 23.04 14.75 -18.15
CA ASN A 422 24.46 15.10 -18.14
C ASN A 422 24.78 16.45 -17.43
N GLY A 423 24.00 16.82 -16.41
CA GLY A 423 24.14 18.09 -15.68
C GLY A 423 23.35 19.27 -16.28
N ALA A 424 22.77 19.12 -17.48
CA ALA A 424 21.82 20.08 -18.01
C ALA A 424 20.43 19.82 -17.39
N VAL A 425 19.87 20.84 -16.73
CA VAL A 425 18.56 20.76 -16.06
C VAL A 425 17.54 21.60 -16.81
N GLY A 426 16.36 21.04 -17.04
CA GLY A 426 15.26 21.71 -17.73
C GLY A 426 13.98 20.90 -17.71
N TRP A 427 13.04 21.22 -18.60
CA TRP A 427 11.70 20.67 -18.63
C TRP A 427 11.41 19.90 -19.92
N LEU A 428 10.78 18.73 -19.81
CA LEU A 428 10.27 17.92 -20.92
C LEU A 428 8.77 17.64 -20.76
N ALA A 429 8.06 17.56 -21.87
CA ALA A 429 6.65 17.20 -21.89
C ALA A 429 6.52 15.69 -21.62
N LEU A 430 5.64 15.29 -20.70
CA LEU A 430 5.52 13.88 -20.29
C LEU A 430 5.16 12.95 -21.46
N ILE A 431 4.41 13.45 -22.44
CA ILE A 431 4.02 12.71 -23.65
C ILE A 431 5.20 12.35 -24.59
N THR A 432 6.38 12.97 -24.42
CA THR A 432 7.58 12.61 -25.20
C THR A 432 8.44 11.53 -24.54
N LEU A 433 7.99 10.98 -23.41
CA LEU A 433 8.76 10.12 -22.51
C LEU A 433 8.10 8.76 -22.29
N GLU A 434 8.93 7.72 -22.25
CA GLU A 434 8.61 6.42 -21.67
C GLU A 434 9.26 6.31 -20.29
N THR A 435 8.51 5.88 -19.27
CA THR A 435 9.01 5.65 -17.92
C THR A 435 8.09 4.72 -17.15
N GLN A 436 8.60 4.06 -16.11
CA GLN A 436 7.79 3.34 -15.13
C GLN A 436 7.56 4.19 -13.87
N ALA A 437 8.35 5.25 -13.66
CA ALA A 437 8.29 6.15 -12.52
C ALA A 437 6.86 6.64 -12.24
N TYR A 438 6.48 6.66 -10.96
CA TYR A 438 5.18 7.12 -10.52
C TYR A 438 5.21 8.65 -10.42
N ILE A 439 4.78 9.31 -11.50
CA ILE A 439 4.86 10.77 -11.68
C ILE A 439 4.22 11.55 -10.53
N ASP A 440 3.13 11.06 -9.94
CA ASP A 440 2.48 11.73 -8.80
C ASP A 440 3.32 11.72 -7.50
N ALA A 441 4.29 10.81 -7.37
CA ALA A 441 5.26 10.81 -6.28
C ALA A 441 6.53 11.62 -6.58
N LEU A 442 6.67 12.22 -7.77
CA LEU A 442 7.67 13.27 -7.97
C LEU A 442 7.26 14.53 -7.18
N PRO A 443 8.23 15.26 -6.60
CA PRO A 443 7.93 16.52 -5.92
C PRO A 443 7.39 17.53 -6.94
N VAL A 444 6.55 18.45 -6.47
CA VAL A 444 6.08 19.57 -7.29
C VAL A 444 7.06 20.72 -7.19
N ASP A 445 7.62 21.18 -8.32
CA ASP A 445 8.49 22.35 -8.34
C ASP A 445 7.65 23.64 -8.36
N TRP A 446 7.34 24.16 -7.17
CA TRP A 446 6.62 25.42 -7.00
C TRP A 446 7.41 26.67 -7.46
N LEU A 447 8.69 26.53 -7.80
CA LEU A 447 9.52 27.58 -8.40
C LEU A 447 9.55 27.51 -9.94
N ALA A 448 8.80 26.58 -10.54
CA ALA A 448 8.63 26.49 -11.98
C ALA A 448 8.19 27.85 -12.58
N PRO A 449 8.89 28.37 -13.61
CA PRO A 449 8.50 29.61 -14.27
C PRO A 449 7.04 29.55 -14.74
N GLN A 450 6.25 30.55 -14.41
CA GLN A 450 4.86 30.65 -14.85
C GLN A 450 4.83 31.18 -16.29
N PRO A 451 3.95 30.67 -17.18
CA PRO A 451 3.81 31.22 -18.51
C PRO A 451 3.36 32.69 -18.40
N PRO A 452 3.80 33.58 -19.32
CA PRO A 452 3.36 34.96 -19.31
C PRO A 452 1.84 35.00 -19.42
N ALA A 453 1.18 35.71 -18.49
CA ALA A 453 -0.27 35.81 -18.49
C ALA A 453 -0.77 36.31 -19.85
N THR A 454 -1.71 35.58 -20.46
CA THR A 454 -2.37 36.01 -21.69
C THR A 454 -2.91 37.43 -21.49
N PRO A 455 -2.55 38.40 -22.34
CA PRO A 455 -2.96 39.78 -22.14
C PRO A 455 -4.49 39.84 -22.13
N THR A 456 -5.07 40.40 -21.06
CA THR A 456 -6.51 40.62 -20.96
C THR A 456 -6.98 41.29 -22.25
N PRO A 457 -7.94 40.71 -23.01
CA PRO A 457 -8.32 41.25 -24.31
C PRO A 457 -8.76 42.70 -24.13
N THR A 458 -7.99 43.62 -24.71
CA THR A 458 -8.19 45.06 -24.55
C THR A 458 -9.50 45.44 -25.21
N ARG A 459 -10.56 45.55 -24.39
CA ARG A 459 -11.89 46.02 -24.83
C ARG A 459 -11.70 47.29 -25.66
N PRO A 460 -12.05 47.29 -26.96
CA PRO A 460 -11.73 48.40 -27.84
C PRO A 460 -12.27 49.73 -27.28
N PRO A 461 -11.44 50.79 -27.16
CA PRO A 461 -11.90 52.08 -26.71
C PRO A 461 -12.90 52.63 -27.72
N GLY A 462 -14.18 52.62 -27.35
CA GLY A 462 -15.32 52.85 -28.26
C GLY A 462 -16.45 51.84 -28.10
N SER A 463 -16.22 50.68 -27.46
CA SER A 463 -17.26 49.69 -27.13
C SER A 463 -18.15 50.13 -25.95
N PHE A 464 -18.72 51.33 -26.03
CA PHE A 464 -19.91 51.71 -25.27
C PHE A 464 -21.15 51.10 -25.93
N GLY A 465 -22.26 51.02 -25.19
CA GLY A 465 -23.46 50.32 -25.65
C GLY A 465 -24.12 51.03 -26.83
N ASN A 466 -24.19 50.35 -27.98
CA ASN A 466 -25.21 50.63 -28.98
C ASN A 466 -26.57 50.22 -28.42
N ALA A 467 -27.19 51.12 -27.66
CA ALA A 467 -28.63 51.07 -27.49
C ALA A 467 -29.25 51.28 -28.87
N PHE A 468 -29.85 50.22 -29.43
CA PHE A 468 -30.69 50.36 -30.62
C PHE A 468 -31.85 51.29 -30.25
N PRO A 469 -32.06 52.42 -30.95
CA PRO A 469 -33.29 53.19 -30.78
C PRO A 469 -34.44 52.35 -31.35
N GLU A 470 -35.43 52.00 -30.53
CA GLU A 470 -36.65 51.37 -31.06
C GLU A 470 -37.42 52.39 -31.92
N PRO A 471 -37.72 52.08 -33.19
CA PRO A 471 -38.31 53.04 -34.12
C PRO A 471 -39.83 53.17 -33.94
N GLY A 472 -40.24 53.86 -32.88
CA GLY A 472 -41.49 54.64 -32.82
C GLY A 472 -42.82 53.87 -32.71
N SER A 473 -43.53 54.12 -31.62
CA SER A 473 -45.00 54.13 -31.59
C SER A 473 -45.48 55.38 -30.87
N GLU A 474 -46.10 56.30 -31.59
CA GLU A 474 -46.64 57.56 -31.07
C GLU A 474 -47.95 57.36 -30.28
N GLU A 475 -48.45 58.45 -29.71
CA GLU A 475 -49.59 58.57 -28.80
C GLU A 475 -50.90 57.90 -29.28
N ARG A 476 -51.58 57.22 -28.35
CA ARG A 476 -52.96 57.58 -27.97
C ARG A 476 -53.32 57.11 -26.56
#